data_AF-Q38AR7-F1
#
_entry.id   AF-Q38AR7-F1
#
_cell.length_a   1.000
_cell.length_b   1.000
_cell.length_c   1.000
_cell.angle_alpha   90.00
_cell.angle_beta   90.00
_cell.angle_gamma   90.00
#
_symmetry.space_group_name_H-M   'P 1'
#
loop_
_entity.id
_entity.type
_entity.pdbx_description
1 polymer ?
#
loop_
_entity_poly.entity_id
_entity_poly.type
_entity_poly.pdbx_seq_one_letter_code
_entity_poly.pdbx_strand_id
1 'polypeptide(L)'
;MVTPEQAALIEGAFRSMDRDGTGLVRLEDIFRVFDDSRHPRVRDGELAPAATRDMLMHQFGATAQAHGGVSFDVFMRFHERMAEDAAVAKVNDKELFLTDTIIGVWRLGTLLQPTLIRPLFPVNVRPSGLYATQYMSLVWVDEVAGPGSFVVHVVRDVVRPIFSRGDLPPQLRGMFAYPTELAGMKIIEERLQIATQRWLDFVWEYEEGKHAAVPGIISARVDPDTLPQYLRDMIVEHDVAKAIPSLFFVPTSVAVNPMYKRSSEEYGYGVPEEVKRMSRWKDLTYSGQACGLIYHGRVGKFTRERLNAPVQDVASAMNI
;
A
#
# COMPACT_ATOMS: atom_id res chain seq x y z
N MET A 1 16.70 21.97 -23.56
CA MET A 1 15.64 21.03 -23.99
C MET A 1 15.82 19.73 -23.25
N VAL A 2 14.70 19.09 -22.90
CA VAL A 2 14.63 17.80 -22.21
C VAL A 2 14.83 16.65 -23.22
N THR A 3 15.51 15.57 -22.85
CA THR A 3 15.72 14.40 -23.75
C THR A 3 14.48 13.48 -23.76
N PRO A 4 14.28 12.62 -24.78
CA PRO A 4 13.10 11.75 -24.85
C PRO A 4 12.92 10.84 -23.62
N GLU A 5 14.02 10.36 -23.04
CA GLU A 5 14.01 9.54 -21.81
C GLU A 5 13.54 10.35 -20.60
N GLN A 6 14.06 11.59 -20.46
CA GLN A 6 13.62 12.50 -19.41
C GLN A 6 12.15 12.92 -19.58
N ALA A 7 11.68 13.11 -20.81
CA ALA A 7 10.28 13.40 -21.10
C ALA A 7 9.35 12.25 -20.64
N ALA A 8 9.75 10.98 -20.87
CA ALA A 8 9.03 9.81 -20.37
C ALA A 8 9.04 9.73 -18.82
N LEU A 9 10.14 10.12 -18.16
CA LEU A 9 10.19 10.21 -16.69
C LEU A 9 9.27 11.32 -16.14
N ILE A 10 9.22 12.48 -16.78
CA ILE A 10 8.33 13.60 -16.42
C ILE A 10 6.87 13.21 -16.62
N GLU A 11 6.56 12.49 -17.71
CA GLU A 11 5.23 11.94 -17.95
C GLU A 11 4.84 10.90 -16.88
N GLY A 12 5.75 9.99 -16.53
CA GLY A 12 5.56 9.06 -15.42
C GLY A 12 5.33 9.75 -14.07
N ALA A 13 6.05 10.85 -13.81
CA ALA A 13 5.84 11.69 -12.62
C ALA A 13 4.44 12.28 -12.59
N PHE A 14 4.02 12.91 -13.69
CA PHE A 14 2.70 13.53 -13.84
C PHE A 14 1.58 12.51 -13.67
N ARG A 15 1.64 11.38 -14.39
CA ARG A 15 0.67 10.28 -14.28
C ARG A 15 0.58 9.69 -12.88
N SER A 16 1.68 9.65 -12.11
CA SER A 16 1.66 9.20 -10.70
C SER A 16 0.89 10.14 -9.75
N MET A 17 0.57 11.36 -10.21
CA MET A 17 -0.16 12.38 -9.46
C MET A 17 -1.57 12.65 -10.02
N ASP A 18 -1.78 12.49 -11.33
CA ASP A 18 -3.08 12.58 -12.02
C ASP A 18 -3.92 11.31 -11.76
N ARG A 19 -4.30 11.08 -10.50
CA ARG A 19 -4.95 9.84 -10.07
C ARG A 19 -6.33 9.68 -10.71
N ASP A 20 -7.10 10.76 -10.82
CA ASP A 20 -8.44 10.72 -11.43
C ASP A 20 -8.39 10.67 -12.98
N GLY A 21 -7.20 10.77 -13.59
CA GLY A 21 -7.01 10.67 -15.04
C GLY A 21 -7.73 11.79 -15.79
N THR A 22 -7.71 12.98 -15.21
CA THR A 22 -8.37 14.19 -15.76
C THR A 22 -7.43 15.02 -16.62
N GLY A 23 -6.13 14.72 -16.64
CA GLY A 23 -5.09 15.53 -17.26
C GLY A 23 -4.70 16.77 -16.43
N LEU A 24 -5.16 16.85 -15.17
CA LEU A 24 -4.96 18.01 -14.28
C LEU A 24 -4.53 17.56 -12.88
N VAL A 25 -3.26 17.78 -12.54
CA VAL A 25 -2.73 17.47 -11.21
C VAL A 25 -3.06 18.60 -10.22
N ARG A 26 -3.63 18.29 -9.07
CA ARG A 26 -3.90 19.31 -8.04
C ARG A 26 -2.61 19.72 -7.35
N LEU A 27 -2.54 20.99 -6.94
CA LEU A 27 -1.34 21.56 -6.33
C LEU A 27 -0.97 20.88 -4.99
N GLU A 28 -1.95 20.34 -4.28
CA GLU A 28 -1.75 19.52 -3.07
C GLU A 28 -1.03 18.19 -3.36
N ASP A 29 -1.34 17.54 -4.48
CA ASP A 29 -0.69 16.29 -4.90
C ASP A 29 0.78 16.54 -5.27
N ILE A 30 1.08 17.66 -5.93
CA ILE A 30 2.45 18.13 -6.22
C ILE A 30 3.25 18.27 -4.92
N PHE A 31 2.74 19.02 -3.92
CA PHE A 31 3.46 19.20 -2.65
C PHE A 31 3.64 17.89 -1.86
N ARG A 32 2.68 16.96 -1.95
CA ARG A 32 2.76 15.67 -1.27
C ARG A 32 3.85 14.77 -1.86
N VAL A 33 4.07 14.85 -3.17
CA VAL A 33 5.05 14.01 -3.88
C VAL A 33 6.45 14.62 -3.89
N PHE A 34 6.56 15.94 -4.06
CA PHE A 34 7.84 16.63 -4.23
C PHE A 34 8.81 16.41 -3.06
N ASP A 35 10.05 16.07 -3.37
CA ASP A 35 11.14 15.90 -2.42
C ASP A 35 12.10 17.10 -2.50
N ASP A 36 11.92 18.05 -1.58
CA ASP A 36 12.74 19.26 -1.47
C ASP A 36 14.23 18.95 -1.23
N SER A 37 14.53 17.91 -0.44
CA SER A 37 15.91 17.46 -0.17
C SER A 37 16.67 16.99 -1.42
N ARG A 38 15.95 16.64 -2.50
CA ARG A 38 16.51 16.19 -3.78
C ARG A 38 16.71 17.31 -4.79
N HIS A 39 16.14 18.49 -4.55
CA HIS A 39 16.26 19.61 -5.47
C HIS A 39 17.70 20.17 -5.48
N PRO A 40 18.34 20.44 -6.65
CA PRO A 40 19.74 20.81 -6.71
C PRO A 40 20.10 22.02 -5.86
N ARG A 41 19.35 23.12 -6.03
CA ARG A 41 19.55 24.36 -5.27
C ARG A 41 19.39 24.20 -3.75
N VAL A 42 18.67 23.17 -3.28
CA VAL A 42 18.57 22.84 -1.85
C VAL A 42 19.79 22.06 -1.39
N ARG A 43 20.26 21.10 -2.19
CA ARG A 43 21.50 20.34 -1.95
C ARG A 43 22.74 21.23 -1.94
N ASP A 44 22.76 22.25 -2.80
CA ASP A 44 23.85 23.21 -2.94
C ASP A 44 23.76 24.36 -1.91
N GLY A 45 22.68 24.42 -1.12
CA GLY A 45 22.47 25.43 -0.06
C GLY A 45 21.99 26.80 -0.54
N GLU A 46 21.73 26.99 -1.84
CA GLU A 46 21.21 28.24 -2.41
C GLU A 46 19.73 28.49 -2.09
N LEU A 47 18.97 27.43 -1.82
CA LEU A 47 17.53 27.47 -1.54
C LEU A 47 17.25 26.76 -0.22
N ALA A 48 16.62 27.46 0.73
CA ALA A 48 16.16 26.83 1.96
C ALA A 48 15.04 25.81 1.63
N PRO A 49 15.01 24.61 2.26
CA PRO A 49 13.97 23.61 2.00
C PRO A 49 12.54 24.18 2.07
N ALA A 50 12.26 25.01 3.08
CA ALA A 50 10.97 25.70 3.24
C ALA A 50 10.58 26.60 2.05
N ALA A 51 11.53 27.28 1.40
CA ALA A 51 11.28 28.16 0.25
C ALA A 51 10.97 27.40 -1.05
N THR A 52 11.23 26.08 -1.08
CA THR A 52 10.84 25.19 -2.20
C THR A 52 9.33 25.20 -2.43
N ARG A 53 8.54 25.32 -1.35
CA ARG A 53 7.08 25.40 -1.47
C ARG A 53 6.64 26.69 -2.15
N ASP A 54 7.26 27.82 -1.81
CA ASP A 54 6.96 29.12 -2.40
C ASP A 54 7.38 29.19 -3.88
N MET A 55 8.51 28.55 -4.22
CA MET A 55 8.93 28.33 -5.61
C MET A 55 7.85 27.57 -6.39
N LEU A 56 7.39 26.42 -5.89
CA LEU A 56 6.36 25.61 -6.54
C LEU A 56 5.00 26.36 -6.62
N MET A 57 4.62 27.10 -5.58
CA MET A 57 3.45 28.00 -5.60
C MET A 57 3.57 29.07 -6.71
N HIS A 58 4.74 29.67 -6.88
CA HIS A 58 4.97 30.68 -7.91
C HIS A 58 4.93 30.08 -9.33
N GLN A 59 5.49 28.88 -9.54
CA GLN A 59 5.50 28.22 -10.85
C GLN A 59 4.13 27.65 -11.25
N PHE A 60 3.37 27.09 -10.31
CA PHE A 60 2.15 26.33 -10.61
C PHE A 60 0.85 26.97 -10.12
N GLY A 61 0.89 27.88 -9.14
CA GLY A 61 -0.29 28.41 -8.46
C GLY A 61 -1.25 29.16 -9.38
N ALA A 62 -0.74 29.96 -10.32
CA ALA A 62 -1.57 30.67 -11.30
C ALA A 62 -2.38 29.72 -12.19
N THR A 63 -1.75 28.67 -12.71
CA THR A 63 -2.41 27.62 -13.51
C THR A 63 -3.42 26.84 -12.68
N ALA A 64 -3.04 26.42 -11.47
CA ALA A 64 -3.90 25.68 -10.55
C ALA A 64 -5.15 26.49 -10.15
N GLN A 65 -5.02 27.80 -9.97
CA GLN A 65 -6.14 28.70 -9.68
C GLN A 65 -7.04 28.92 -10.92
N ALA A 66 -6.47 29.04 -12.11
CA ALA A 66 -7.22 29.30 -13.34
C ALA A 66 -7.97 28.07 -13.89
N HIS A 67 -7.40 26.87 -13.75
CA HIS A 67 -7.90 25.63 -14.36
C HIS A 67 -8.32 24.56 -13.34
N GLY A 68 -8.18 24.81 -12.03
CA GLY A 68 -8.42 23.83 -10.97
C GLY A 68 -7.28 22.83 -10.76
N GLY A 69 -6.24 22.87 -11.60
CA GLY A 69 -5.06 21.99 -11.53
C GLY A 69 -3.98 22.41 -12.52
N VAL A 70 -2.88 21.66 -12.52
CA VAL A 70 -1.72 21.85 -13.40
C VAL A 70 -1.80 20.86 -14.54
N SER A 71 -1.81 21.35 -15.78
CA SER A 71 -1.76 20.50 -16.98
C SER A 71 -0.35 20.00 -17.26
N PHE A 72 -0.25 18.93 -18.06
CA PHE A 72 1.04 18.34 -18.44
C PHE A 72 1.96 19.34 -19.15
N ASP A 73 1.44 20.22 -20.02
CA ASP A 73 2.24 21.25 -20.71
C ASP A 73 2.94 22.21 -19.73
N VAL A 74 2.24 22.63 -18.68
CA VAL A 74 2.78 23.52 -17.64
C VAL A 74 3.80 22.78 -16.79
N PHE A 75 3.54 21.50 -16.51
CA PHE A 75 4.48 20.62 -15.80
C PHE A 75 5.76 20.35 -16.61
N MET A 76 5.65 20.17 -17.93
CA MET A 76 6.80 20.03 -18.83
C MET A 76 7.64 21.31 -18.87
N ARG A 77 7.02 22.49 -18.99
CA ARG A 77 7.72 23.78 -18.99
C ARG A 77 8.53 24.05 -17.71
N PHE A 78 8.09 23.55 -16.56
CA PHE A 78 8.88 23.62 -15.32
C PHE A 78 10.18 22.81 -15.45
N HIS A 79 10.14 21.64 -16.10
CA HIS A 79 11.32 20.81 -16.35
C HIS A 79 12.20 21.35 -17.47
N GLU A 80 11.63 22.00 -18.48
CA GLU A 80 12.42 22.71 -19.50
C GLU A 80 13.28 23.82 -18.87
N ARG A 81 12.71 24.60 -17.93
CA ARG A 81 13.46 25.59 -17.12
C ARG A 81 14.54 24.93 -16.25
N MET A 82 14.21 23.82 -15.59
CA MET A 82 15.21 23.05 -14.81
C MET A 82 16.35 22.52 -15.70
N ALA A 83 16.07 22.17 -16.96
CA ALA A 83 17.07 21.76 -17.93
C ALA A 83 17.93 22.94 -18.43
N GLU A 84 17.38 24.14 -18.52
CA GLU A 84 18.13 25.38 -18.80
C GLU A 84 19.08 25.72 -17.63
N ASP A 85 18.60 25.66 -16.39
CA ASP A 85 19.44 25.84 -15.19
C ASP A 85 20.57 24.79 -15.13
N ALA A 86 20.24 23.51 -15.37
CA ALA A 86 21.22 22.42 -15.44
C ALA A 86 22.23 22.58 -16.60
N ALA A 87 21.86 23.25 -17.69
CA ALA A 87 22.77 23.54 -18.79
C ALA A 87 23.86 24.56 -18.40
N VAL A 88 23.58 25.45 -17.45
CA VAL A 88 24.55 26.43 -16.89
C VAL A 88 25.39 25.82 -15.75
N ALA A 89 24.88 24.80 -15.08
CA ALA A 89 25.56 24.13 -13.97
C ALA A 89 26.93 23.52 -14.36
N LYS A 90 27.90 23.60 -13.45
CA LYS A 90 29.29 23.10 -13.62
C LYS A 90 29.39 21.60 -13.30
N VAL A 91 28.56 20.79 -13.93
CA VAL A 91 28.51 19.33 -13.74
C VAL A 91 29.11 18.61 -14.96
N ASN A 92 29.83 17.52 -14.72
CA ASN A 92 30.49 16.73 -15.77
C ASN A 92 29.49 16.11 -16.75
N ASP A 93 28.46 15.46 -16.22
CA ASP A 93 27.36 14.87 -16.97
C ASP A 93 26.06 15.59 -16.60
N LYS A 94 25.59 16.42 -17.52
CA LYS A 94 24.39 17.25 -17.35
C LYS A 94 23.10 16.45 -17.59
N GLU A 95 23.17 15.40 -18.41
CA GLU A 95 22.02 14.56 -18.71
C GLU A 95 21.71 13.64 -17.54
N LEU A 96 22.73 12.93 -17.03
CA LEU A 96 22.60 12.12 -15.82
C LEU A 96 22.16 12.96 -14.61
N PHE A 97 22.73 14.16 -14.43
CA PHE A 97 22.36 15.07 -13.34
C PHE A 97 20.88 15.49 -13.38
N LEU A 98 20.36 15.83 -14.56
CA LEU A 98 18.95 16.19 -14.71
C LEU A 98 18.04 14.97 -14.54
N THR A 99 18.42 13.81 -15.08
CA THR A 99 17.70 12.54 -14.92
C THR A 99 17.61 12.12 -13.45
N ASP A 100 18.72 12.12 -12.71
CA ASP A 100 18.77 11.85 -11.27
C ASP A 100 17.95 12.87 -10.47
N THR A 101 17.96 14.14 -10.89
CA THR A 101 17.14 15.20 -10.28
C THR A 101 15.66 14.91 -10.44
N ILE A 102 15.18 14.63 -11.67
CA ILE A 102 13.78 14.30 -11.97
C ILE A 102 13.34 13.07 -11.17
N ILE A 103 14.14 12.00 -11.17
CA ILE A 103 13.88 10.78 -10.42
C ILE A 103 13.82 11.04 -8.91
N GLY A 104 14.72 11.89 -8.40
CA GLY A 104 14.81 12.28 -7.00
C GLY A 104 13.61 13.11 -6.54
N VAL A 105 13.36 14.26 -7.17
CA VAL A 105 12.33 15.22 -6.71
C VAL A 105 10.92 14.67 -6.82
N TRP A 106 10.62 13.80 -7.81
CA TRP A 106 9.30 13.15 -7.93
C TRP A 106 9.25 11.74 -7.33
N ARG A 107 10.34 11.31 -6.68
CA ARG A 107 10.49 9.99 -6.04
C ARG A 107 10.12 8.84 -7.00
N LEU A 108 10.54 8.93 -8.27
CA LEU A 108 10.14 7.97 -9.32
C LEU A 108 10.64 6.57 -9.08
N GLY A 109 11.85 6.43 -8.53
CA GLY A 109 12.43 5.13 -8.15
C GLY A 109 11.67 4.38 -7.05
N THR A 110 10.62 4.97 -6.47
CA THR A 110 9.73 4.32 -5.50
C THR A 110 8.41 3.82 -6.10
N LEU A 111 8.10 4.18 -7.35
CA LEU A 111 6.84 3.80 -8.00
C LEU A 111 6.83 2.32 -8.38
N LEU A 112 5.68 1.68 -8.23
CA LEU A 112 5.48 0.28 -8.59
C LEU A 112 5.19 0.16 -10.10
N GLN A 113 6.10 -0.46 -10.85
CA GLN A 113 5.90 -0.73 -12.28
C GLN A 113 5.01 -1.98 -12.48
N PRO A 114 4.16 -2.03 -13.52
CA PRO A 114 3.90 -0.99 -14.54
C PRO A 114 2.88 0.07 -14.09
N THR A 115 2.22 -0.12 -12.95
CA THR A 115 1.03 0.63 -12.53
C THR A 115 1.28 2.06 -12.02
N LEU A 116 2.54 2.49 -11.94
CA LEU A 116 2.96 3.79 -11.39
C LEU A 116 2.38 4.11 -10.00
N ILE A 117 1.88 3.10 -9.29
CA ILE A 117 1.28 3.24 -7.96
C ILE A 117 2.39 3.60 -6.97
N ARG A 118 2.14 4.59 -6.12
CA ARG A 118 3.05 4.96 -5.04
C ARG A 118 2.76 4.08 -3.82
N PRO A 119 3.71 3.25 -3.35
CA PRO A 119 3.45 2.31 -2.27
C PRO A 119 3.38 3.03 -0.91
N LEU A 120 2.57 2.52 0.02
CA LEU A 120 2.41 3.08 1.38
C LEU A 120 3.69 2.96 2.23
N PHE A 121 4.52 1.99 1.93
CA PHE A 121 5.77 1.68 2.62
C PHE A 121 6.81 1.14 1.63
N PRO A 122 8.12 1.20 1.94
CA PRO A 122 9.17 0.77 1.02
C PRO A 122 9.00 -0.71 0.61
N VAL A 123 9.20 -1.02 -0.66
CA VAL A 123 8.88 -2.35 -1.23
C VAL A 123 9.58 -3.51 -0.54
N ASN A 124 10.77 -3.29 0.03
CA ASN A 124 11.57 -4.30 0.73
C ASN A 124 11.04 -4.62 2.15
N VAL A 125 10.12 -3.82 2.68
CA VAL A 125 9.52 -4.01 4.00
C VAL A 125 8.32 -4.96 3.87
N ARG A 126 8.32 -6.05 4.63
CA ARG A 126 7.16 -6.95 4.72
C ARG A 126 5.96 -6.22 5.34
N PRO A 127 4.72 -6.50 4.88
CA PRO A 127 3.51 -5.97 5.49
C PRO A 127 3.47 -6.23 7.01
N SER A 128 3.04 -5.24 7.77
CA SER A 128 2.91 -5.33 9.23
C SER A 128 1.62 -4.66 9.72
N GLY A 129 1.19 -4.99 10.95
CA GLY A 129 -0.04 -4.46 11.53
C GLY A 129 -1.27 -4.75 10.66
N LEU A 130 -2.10 -3.73 10.41
CA LEU A 130 -3.30 -3.84 9.59
C LEU A 130 -3.00 -4.37 8.18
N TYR A 131 -1.94 -3.87 7.53
CA TYR A 131 -1.58 -4.24 6.16
C TYR A 131 -1.17 -5.71 6.02
N ALA A 132 -0.74 -6.37 7.09
CA ALA A 132 -0.45 -7.81 7.06
C ALA A 132 -1.70 -8.69 7.18
N THR A 133 -2.88 -8.08 7.38
CA THR A 133 -4.18 -8.76 7.49
C THR A 133 -5.19 -8.29 6.45
N GLN A 134 -5.03 -7.09 5.91
CA GLN A 134 -5.84 -6.55 4.82
C GLN A 134 -5.44 -7.18 3.49
N TYR A 135 -6.37 -7.82 2.79
CA TYR A 135 -6.10 -8.32 1.44
C TYR A 135 -5.77 -7.17 0.48
N MET A 136 -4.88 -7.48 -0.45
CA MET A 136 -4.51 -6.62 -1.56
C MET A 136 -5.38 -6.95 -2.77
N SER A 137 -5.48 -6.01 -3.69
CA SER A 137 -6.11 -6.20 -5.00
C SER A 137 -5.07 -6.65 -6.02
N LEU A 138 -5.48 -7.52 -6.95
CA LEU A 138 -4.74 -7.79 -8.18
C LEU A 138 -5.07 -6.68 -9.17
N VAL A 139 -4.07 -6.08 -9.81
CA VAL A 139 -4.24 -4.92 -10.68
C VAL A 139 -3.35 -4.97 -11.92
N TRP A 140 -3.77 -4.34 -13.01
CA TRP A 140 -2.97 -4.15 -14.22
C TRP A 140 -3.38 -2.88 -14.97
N VAL A 141 -2.54 -2.40 -15.88
CA VAL A 141 -2.84 -1.24 -16.73
C VAL A 141 -3.67 -1.70 -17.93
N ASP A 142 -4.69 -0.93 -18.31
CA ASP A 142 -5.41 -1.12 -19.57
C ASP A 142 -4.54 -0.68 -20.76
N GLU A 143 -4.08 -1.65 -21.55
CA GLU A 143 -3.29 -1.41 -22.77
C GLU A 143 -4.15 -0.88 -23.93
N VAL A 144 -5.47 -1.14 -23.92
CA VAL A 144 -6.41 -0.76 -24.98
C VAL A 144 -6.78 0.71 -24.92
N ALA A 145 -6.72 1.31 -23.73
CA ALA A 145 -7.08 2.71 -23.50
C ALA A 145 -6.12 3.73 -24.16
N GLY A 146 -5.02 3.25 -24.77
CA GLY A 146 -4.17 3.99 -25.69
C GLY A 146 -3.17 4.96 -25.04
N PRO A 147 -2.24 5.54 -25.84
CA PRO A 147 -1.19 6.41 -25.31
C PRO A 147 -1.78 7.63 -24.59
N GLY A 148 -1.47 7.77 -23.31
CA GLY A 148 -1.84 8.94 -22.51
C GLY A 148 -3.06 8.77 -21.59
N SER A 149 -3.81 7.67 -21.68
CA SER A 149 -4.80 7.34 -20.65
C SER A 149 -4.26 6.26 -19.72
N PHE A 150 -4.56 6.39 -18.42
CA PHE A 150 -4.01 5.53 -17.38
C PHE A 150 -5.12 4.92 -16.54
N VAL A 151 -5.83 3.97 -17.15
CA VAL A 151 -6.90 3.23 -16.48
C VAL A 151 -6.32 1.94 -15.92
N VAL A 152 -6.59 1.66 -14.65
CA VAL A 152 -6.10 0.46 -13.96
C VAL A 152 -7.27 -0.50 -13.75
N HIS A 153 -7.18 -1.71 -14.28
CA HIS A 153 -8.11 -2.79 -13.93
C HIS A 153 -7.80 -3.30 -12.53
N VAL A 154 -8.84 -3.65 -11.78
CA VAL A 154 -8.74 -4.04 -10.38
C VAL A 154 -9.67 -5.22 -10.09
N VAL A 155 -9.09 -6.31 -9.59
CA VAL A 155 -9.83 -7.37 -8.90
C VAL A 155 -9.59 -7.21 -7.39
N ARG A 156 -10.61 -6.80 -6.64
CA ARG A 156 -10.46 -6.40 -5.23
C ARG A 156 -10.27 -7.58 -4.27
N ASP A 157 -9.42 -7.37 -3.26
CA ASP A 157 -9.29 -8.20 -2.07
C ASP A 157 -9.05 -9.71 -2.33
N VAL A 158 -8.34 -10.01 -3.42
CA VAL A 158 -7.98 -11.38 -3.87
C VAL A 158 -6.54 -11.78 -3.58
N VAL A 159 -5.72 -10.92 -2.99
CA VAL A 159 -4.28 -11.18 -2.81
C VAL A 159 -3.88 -11.18 -1.33
N ARG A 160 -3.19 -12.23 -0.87
CA ARG A 160 -2.70 -12.32 0.53
C ARG A 160 -1.43 -11.47 0.72
N PRO A 161 -1.37 -10.57 1.73
CA PRO A 161 -0.21 -9.72 2.01
C PRO A 161 0.89 -10.46 2.79
N ILE A 162 1.31 -11.63 2.30
CA ILE A 162 2.20 -12.58 3.02
C ILE A 162 3.65 -12.58 2.50
N PHE A 163 4.01 -11.64 1.63
CA PHE A 163 5.30 -11.53 0.96
C PHE A 163 5.79 -10.07 0.94
N SER A 164 7.07 -9.83 0.66
CA SER A 164 7.60 -8.48 0.42
C SER A 164 7.51 -8.15 -1.07
N ARG A 165 7.03 -6.96 -1.46
CA ARG A 165 7.04 -6.55 -2.88
C ARG A 165 8.46 -6.52 -3.46
N GLY A 166 9.47 -6.31 -2.62
CA GLY A 166 10.88 -6.34 -2.98
C GLY A 166 11.37 -7.73 -3.42
N ASP A 167 10.71 -8.80 -2.97
CA ASP A 167 11.00 -10.18 -3.36
C ASP A 167 10.59 -10.49 -4.82
N LEU A 168 9.82 -9.59 -5.46
CA LEU A 168 9.39 -9.69 -6.85
C LEU A 168 10.28 -8.86 -7.80
N PRO A 169 10.40 -9.26 -9.09
CA PRO A 169 10.94 -8.41 -10.14
C PRO A 169 10.20 -7.07 -10.23
N PRO A 170 10.88 -5.95 -10.57
CA PRO A 170 10.28 -4.61 -10.64
C PRO A 170 8.96 -4.54 -11.42
N GLN A 171 8.85 -5.29 -12.51
CA GLN A 171 7.72 -5.36 -13.44
C GLN A 171 6.48 -6.02 -12.84
N LEU A 172 6.62 -6.82 -11.76
CA LEU A 172 5.51 -7.54 -11.12
C LEU A 172 5.06 -6.85 -9.81
N ARG A 173 5.84 -5.89 -9.29
CA ARG A 173 5.53 -5.22 -8.01
C ARG A 173 4.25 -4.39 -8.06
N GLY A 174 3.96 -3.81 -9.23
CA GLY A 174 2.77 -3.00 -9.48
C GLY A 174 1.49 -3.79 -9.59
N MET A 175 1.54 -5.11 -9.77
CA MET A 175 0.36 -5.96 -9.90
C MET A 175 -0.41 -6.16 -8.59
N PHE A 176 0.14 -5.70 -7.47
CA PHE A 176 -0.39 -5.95 -6.13
C PHE A 176 -0.53 -4.64 -5.36
N ALA A 177 -1.76 -4.15 -5.17
CA ALA A 177 -2.05 -2.85 -4.56
C ALA A 177 -2.97 -2.97 -3.33
N TYR A 178 -2.74 -2.17 -2.30
CA TYR A 178 -3.68 -2.03 -1.18
C TYR A 178 -4.87 -1.15 -1.60
N PRO A 179 -6.09 -1.36 -1.05
CA PRO A 179 -7.25 -0.52 -1.37
C PRO A 179 -7.02 0.98 -1.15
N THR A 180 -6.18 1.36 -0.18
CA THR A 180 -5.78 2.76 0.09
C THR A 180 -4.80 3.34 -0.94
N GLU A 181 -3.99 2.51 -1.60
CA GLU A 181 -3.11 2.94 -2.71
C GLU A 181 -3.91 3.23 -3.99
N LEU A 182 -5.05 2.55 -4.17
CA LEU A 182 -5.99 2.76 -5.27
C LEU A 182 -6.99 3.90 -5.03
N ALA A 183 -7.02 4.49 -3.83
CA ALA A 183 -8.06 5.45 -3.45
C ALA A 183 -8.00 6.75 -4.29
N GLY A 184 -9.03 7.00 -5.09
CA GLY A 184 -9.09 8.14 -6.01
C GLY A 184 -8.39 7.91 -7.35
N MET A 185 -7.92 6.69 -7.64
CA MET A 185 -7.46 6.33 -8.98
C MET A 185 -8.64 6.02 -9.91
N LYS A 186 -8.51 6.35 -11.19
CA LYS A 186 -9.45 5.93 -12.24
C LYS A 186 -9.25 4.45 -12.54
N ILE A 187 -10.25 3.64 -12.20
CA ILE A 187 -10.16 2.17 -12.23
C ILE A 187 -11.34 1.53 -12.98
N ILE A 188 -11.10 0.37 -13.57
CA ILE A 188 -12.12 -0.57 -14.01
C ILE A 188 -12.18 -1.70 -12.99
N GLU A 189 -13.34 -1.93 -12.38
CA GLU A 189 -13.50 -2.97 -11.36
C GLU A 189 -14.03 -4.26 -11.99
N GLU A 190 -13.20 -5.29 -11.98
CA GLU A 190 -13.51 -6.59 -12.57
C GLU A 190 -14.34 -7.46 -11.63
N ARG A 191 -15.18 -8.32 -12.21
CA ARG A 191 -16.10 -9.17 -11.45
C ARG A 191 -15.37 -10.38 -10.87
N LEU A 192 -15.69 -10.68 -9.61
CA LEU A 192 -15.26 -11.90 -8.95
C LEU A 192 -16.13 -13.08 -9.39
N GLN A 193 -15.51 -14.20 -9.74
CA GLN A 193 -16.23 -15.46 -9.92
C GLN A 193 -16.60 -16.11 -8.58
N ILE A 194 -17.58 -17.01 -8.62
CA ILE A 194 -17.97 -17.83 -7.46
C ILE A 194 -17.00 -19.03 -7.40
N ALA A 195 -16.11 -19.00 -6.41
CA ALA A 195 -15.17 -20.08 -6.13
C ALA A 195 -15.13 -20.39 -4.63
N THR A 196 -14.62 -21.59 -4.30
CA THR A 196 -14.24 -21.91 -2.92
C THR A 196 -13.07 -21.02 -2.48
N GLN A 197 -12.81 -20.94 -1.16
CA GLN A 197 -11.63 -20.22 -0.62
C GLN A 197 -10.33 -21.00 -0.85
N ARG A 198 -10.05 -21.39 -2.10
CA ARG A 198 -8.75 -21.89 -2.56
C ARG A 198 -7.83 -20.72 -2.88
N TRP A 199 -6.54 -20.96 -2.65
CA TRP A 199 -5.46 -20.02 -2.94
C TRP A 199 -4.52 -20.64 -3.99
N LEU A 200 -4.15 -19.84 -4.97
CA LEU A 200 -3.34 -20.17 -6.14
C LEU A 200 -1.95 -19.55 -6.01
N ASP A 201 -0.96 -20.19 -6.62
CA ASP A 201 0.42 -19.73 -6.64
C ASP A 201 0.59 -18.68 -7.75
N PHE A 202 1.42 -17.67 -7.50
CA PHE A 202 1.83 -16.69 -8.50
C PHE A 202 3.27 -17.00 -8.92
N VAL A 203 3.46 -17.37 -10.19
CA VAL A 203 4.70 -17.95 -10.74
C VAL A 203 5.20 -17.11 -11.89
N TRP A 204 6.51 -16.92 -11.98
CA TRP A 204 7.16 -16.24 -13.11
C TRP A 204 8.52 -16.89 -13.41
N GLU A 205 8.96 -16.75 -14.66
CA GLU A 205 10.33 -17.04 -15.07
C GLU A 205 11.22 -15.83 -14.77
N TYR A 206 12.41 -16.05 -14.23
CA TYR A 206 13.36 -14.97 -13.89
C TYR A 206 14.70 -15.07 -14.64
N GLU A 207 15.06 -16.27 -15.09
CA GLU A 207 16.14 -16.61 -16.01
C GLU A 207 15.65 -17.78 -16.86
N GLU A 208 16.20 -17.98 -18.06
CA GLU A 208 15.78 -19.05 -18.99
C GLU A 208 15.75 -20.44 -18.30
N GLY A 209 14.56 -21.03 -18.22
CA GLY A 209 14.31 -22.32 -17.56
C GLY A 209 14.27 -22.29 -16.03
N LYS A 210 14.38 -21.12 -15.38
CA LYS A 210 14.34 -20.97 -13.91
C LYS A 210 13.16 -20.11 -13.48
N HIS A 211 12.37 -20.70 -12.59
CA HIS A 211 11.09 -20.14 -12.16
C HIS A 211 11.12 -19.77 -10.68
N ALA A 212 10.34 -18.76 -10.31
CA ALA A 212 10.06 -18.45 -8.91
C ALA A 212 8.54 -18.36 -8.68
N ALA A 213 8.11 -18.69 -7.46
CA ALA A 213 6.70 -18.69 -7.06
C ALA A 213 6.50 -18.01 -5.71
N VAL A 214 5.42 -17.24 -5.55
CA VAL A 214 4.88 -16.92 -4.22
C VAL A 214 3.67 -17.82 -3.94
N PRO A 215 3.75 -18.76 -2.97
CA PRO A 215 2.75 -19.80 -2.82
C PRO A 215 1.43 -19.29 -2.22
N GLY A 216 0.33 -19.64 -2.88
CA GLY A 216 -1.04 -19.36 -2.47
C GLY A 216 -1.35 -17.87 -2.30
N ILE A 217 -0.80 -16.95 -3.08
CA ILE A 217 -1.14 -15.53 -2.88
C ILE A 217 -2.46 -15.10 -3.52
N ILE A 218 -2.90 -15.73 -4.61
CA ILE A 218 -4.09 -15.30 -5.37
C ILE A 218 -5.32 -16.12 -4.99
N SER A 219 -6.48 -15.49 -4.81
CA SER A 219 -7.73 -16.20 -4.56
C SER A 219 -8.29 -16.81 -5.86
N ALA A 220 -8.81 -18.04 -5.78
CA ALA A 220 -9.54 -18.67 -6.90
C ALA A 220 -10.82 -17.91 -7.32
N ARG A 221 -11.19 -16.83 -6.61
CA ARG A 221 -12.28 -15.90 -6.98
C ARG A 221 -11.91 -14.96 -8.12
N VAL A 222 -10.64 -14.86 -8.51
CA VAL A 222 -10.24 -14.19 -9.75
C VAL A 222 -10.74 -15.02 -10.93
N ASP A 223 -11.45 -14.39 -11.86
CA ASP A 223 -11.88 -15.03 -13.11
C ASP A 223 -10.73 -14.96 -14.13
N PRO A 224 -10.13 -16.09 -14.54
CA PRO A 224 -9.03 -16.10 -15.51
C PRO A 224 -9.40 -15.41 -16.83
N ASP A 225 -10.67 -15.45 -17.24
CA ASP A 225 -11.11 -14.89 -18.52
C ASP A 225 -11.13 -13.35 -18.52
N THR A 226 -11.19 -12.72 -17.35
CA THR A 226 -11.02 -11.26 -17.20
C THR A 226 -9.56 -10.81 -17.26
N LEU A 227 -8.60 -11.73 -17.11
CA LEU A 227 -7.18 -11.40 -17.05
C LEU A 227 -6.54 -11.34 -18.45
N PRO A 228 -5.60 -10.40 -18.68
CA PRO A 228 -4.72 -10.44 -19.84
C PRO A 228 -3.86 -11.71 -19.78
N GLN A 229 -3.49 -12.22 -20.96
CA GLN A 229 -2.81 -13.51 -21.09
C GLN A 229 -1.58 -13.63 -20.17
N TYR A 230 -0.72 -12.59 -20.12
CA TYR A 230 0.49 -12.62 -19.31
C TYR A 230 0.24 -12.74 -17.78
N LEU A 231 -0.89 -12.24 -17.25
CA LEU A 231 -1.25 -12.47 -15.84
C LEU A 231 -1.89 -13.84 -15.65
N ARG A 232 -2.68 -14.30 -16.63
CA ARG A 232 -3.33 -15.61 -16.61
C ARG A 232 -2.29 -16.72 -16.51
N ASP A 233 -1.24 -16.65 -17.32
CA ASP A 233 -0.17 -17.64 -17.39
C ASP A 233 0.71 -17.67 -16.12
N MET A 234 0.70 -16.59 -15.32
CA MET A 234 1.40 -16.50 -14.02
C MET A 234 0.60 -17.07 -12.85
N ILE A 235 -0.68 -17.43 -13.01
CA ILE A 235 -1.55 -17.86 -11.90
C ILE A 235 -1.89 -19.33 -12.06
N VAL A 236 -1.36 -20.18 -11.17
CA VAL A 236 -1.44 -21.64 -11.30
C VAL A 236 -1.84 -22.34 -10.00
N GLU A 237 -2.35 -23.56 -10.13
CA GLU A 237 -2.54 -24.45 -8.98
C GLU A 237 -1.20 -24.82 -8.34
N HIS A 238 -1.19 -24.96 -7.01
CA HIS A 238 0.02 -25.28 -6.24
C HIS A 238 0.68 -26.60 -6.66
N ASP A 239 -0.09 -27.60 -7.07
CA ASP A 239 0.45 -28.88 -7.54
C ASP A 239 1.01 -28.79 -8.99
N VAL A 240 0.51 -27.84 -9.80
CA VAL A 240 1.11 -27.51 -11.09
C VAL A 240 2.44 -26.77 -10.87
N ALA A 241 2.49 -25.81 -9.95
CA ALA A 241 3.72 -25.12 -9.59
C ALA A 241 4.81 -26.11 -9.14
N LYS A 242 4.50 -27.07 -8.25
CA LYS A 242 5.44 -28.13 -7.83
C LYS A 242 6.01 -28.99 -8.96
N ALA A 243 5.32 -29.09 -10.09
CA ALA A 243 5.77 -29.87 -11.24
C ALA A 243 6.76 -29.10 -12.14
N ILE A 244 6.92 -27.78 -11.94
CA ILE A 244 7.82 -26.93 -12.72
C ILE A 244 9.28 -27.22 -12.34
N PRO A 245 10.15 -27.60 -13.30
CA PRO A 245 11.57 -27.78 -13.04
C PRO A 245 12.23 -26.49 -12.54
N SER A 246 13.18 -26.62 -11.62
CA SER A 246 13.96 -25.50 -11.08
C SER A 246 13.12 -24.39 -10.40
N LEU A 247 11.92 -24.71 -9.89
CA LEU A 247 11.09 -23.73 -9.19
C LEU A 247 11.63 -23.38 -7.79
N PHE A 248 11.79 -22.09 -7.52
CA PHE A 248 12.10 -21.53 -6.20
C PHE A 248 10.85 -20.90 -5.56
N PHE A 249 10.50 -21.32 -4.34
CA PHE A 249 9.42 -20.67 -3.58
C PHE A 249 9.94 -19.49 -2.74
N VAL A 250 9.40 -18.29 -2.98
CA VAL A 250 9.69 -17.09 -2.19
C VAL A 250 9.21 -17.28 -0.74
N PRO A 251 10.04 -16.96 0.28
CA PRO A 251 9.66 -17.15 1.68
C PRO A 251 8.47 -16.29 2.11
N THR A 252 7.30 -16.89 2.32
CA THR A 252 6.12 -16.18 2.82
C THR A 252 6.03 -16.18 4.34
N SER A 253 5.26 -15.24 4.91
CA SER A 253 4.94 -15.21 6.33
C SER A 253 3.49 -14.76 6.52
N VAL A 254 2.63 -15.66 6.99
CA VAL A 254 1.27 -15.32 7.41
C VAL A 254 1.33 -14.57 8.73
N ALA A 255 0.83 -13.34 8.77
CA ALA A 255 0.76 -12.60 10.02
C ALA A 255 -0.23 -13.26 10.98
N VAL A 256 0.26 -13.63 12.17
CA VAL A 256 -0.60 -14.05 13.27
C VAL A 256 -1.32 -12.81 13.78
N ASN A 257 -2.64 -12.74 13.59
CA ASN A 257 -3.44 -11.67 14.17
C ASN A 257 -3.24 -11.68 15.69
N PRO A 258 -2.64 -10.64 16.31
CA PRO A 258 -2.27 -10.67 17.72
C PRO A 258 -3.49 -10.74 18.65
N MET A 259 -4.68 -10.37 18.15
CA MET A 259 -5.95 -10.49 18.88
C MET A 259 -6.42 -11.95 19.00
N TYR A 260 -5.94 -12.85 18.13
CA TYR A 260 -6.22 -14.28 18.16
C TYR A 260 -4.91 -15.07 18.22
N LYS A 261 -4.46 -15.38 19.45
CA LYS A 261 -3.48 -16.46 19.64
C LYS A 261 -4.07 -17.75 19.07
N ARG A 262 -3.47 -18.23 17.98
CA ARG A 262 -3.72 -19.52 17.32
C ARG A 262 -3.77 -20.63 18.42
N SER A 263 -4.81 -21.48 18.49
CA SER A 263 -5.13 -22.38 19.64
C SER A 263 -5.29 -23.96 19.51
N SER A 264 -5.34 -24.62 18.34
CA SER A 264 -4.94 -26.05 17.99
C SER A 264 -5.08 -26.41 16.46
N GLU A 265 -4.06 -26.34 15.53
CA GLU A 265 -4.04 -26.03 14.02
C GLU A 265 -5.32 -26.04 13.13
N GLU A 266 -6.35 -26.77 13.52
CA GLU A 266 -7.76 -26.41 13.30
C GLU A 266 -8.18 -25.14 14.11
N TYR A 267 -7.20 -24.51 14.76
CA TYR A 267 -7.21 -23.27 15.55
C TYR A 267 -5.77 -22.68 15.77
N GLY A 268 -4.67 -23.48 15.90
CA GLY A 268 -3.27 -23.16 16.39
C GLY A 268 -2.60 -24.00 17.55
N TYR A 269 -2.49 -23.53 18.83
CA TYR A 269 -2.08 -24.29 20.07
C TYR A 269 -2.59 -23.74 21.48
N GLY A 270 -3.20 -24.54 22.41
CA GLY A 270 -3.62 -24.16 23.81
C GLY A 270 -5.13 -24.09 24.23
N VAL A 271 -6.11 -24.45 23.39
CA VAL A 271 -7.56 -24.39 23.73
C VAL A 271 -7.95 -25.12 25.03
N PRO A 272 -7.53 -26.38 25.30
CA PRO A 272 -8.05 -27.13 26.43
C PRO A 272 -7.70 -26.49 27.78
N GLU A 273 -6.50 -25.91 27.93
CA GLU A 273 -6.09 -25.15 29.11
C GLU A 273 -6.89 -23.85 29.24
N GLU A 274 -7.07 -23.07 28.17
CA GLU A 274 -7.86 -21.84 28.20
C GLU A 274 -9.35 -22.11 28.47
N VAL A 275 -9.93 -23.17 27.91
CA VAL A 275 -11.31 -23.58 28.18
C VAL A 275 -11.46 -24.07 29.63
N LYS A 276 -10.51 -24.87 30.15
CA LYS A 276 -10.48 -25.24 31.58
C LYS A 276 -10.32 -24.01 32.48
N ARG A 277 -9.46 -23.06 32.10
CA ARG A 277 -9.20 -21.81 32.83
C ARG A 277 -10.43 -20.90 32.82
N MET A 278 -11.08 -20.71 31.67
CA MET A 278 -12.34 -19.98 31.53
C MET A 278 -13.49 -20.67 32.26
N SER A 279 -13.61 -22.00 32.18
CA SER A 279 -14.63 -22.74 32.93
C SER A 279 -14.41 -22.53 34.42
N ARG A 280 -13.19 -22.77 34.93
CA ARG A 280 -12.85 -22.51 36.33
C ARG A 280 -13.08 -21.06 36.72
N TRP A 281 -12.83 -20.09 35.83
CA TRP A 281 -13.16 -18.68 36.08
C TRP A 281 -14.66 -18.41 36.12
N LYS A 282 -15.46 -19.03 35.24
CA LYS A 282 -16.93 -18.98 35.26
C LYS A 282 -17.45 -19.61 36.54
N ASP A 283 -16.97 -20.79 36.91
CA ASP A 283 -17.34 -21.52 38.13
C ASP A 283 -17.01 -20.69 39.38
N LEU A 284 -15.83 -20.07 39.45
CA LEU A 284 -15.45 -19.15 40.52
C LEU A 284 -16.29 -17.84 40.51
N THR A 285 -16.74 -17.38 39.35
CA THR A 285 -17.61 -16.19 39.24
C THR A 285 -19.03 -16.51 39.70
N TYR A 286 -19.58 -17.66 39.29
CA TYR A 286 -20.90 -18.15 39.68
C TYR A 286 -20.96 -18.59 41.16
N SER A 287 -19.89 -19.18 41.70
CA SER A 287 -19.77 -19.48 43.14
C SER A 287 -19.52 -18.23 44.00
N GLY A 288 -19.29 -17.08 43.36
CA GLY A 288 -18.94 -15.82 44.01
C GLY A 288 -17.52 -15.76 44.59
N GLN A 289 -16.70 -16.80 44.45
CA GLN A 289 -15.34 -16.84 45.00
C GLN A 289 -14.33 -15.98 44.22
N ALA A 290 -14.58 -15.69 42.95
CA ALA A 290 -13.86 -14.67 42.18
C ALA A 290 -14.84 -13.60 41.71
N CYS A 291 -14.55 -12.34 42.03
CA CYS A 291 -15.15 -11.19 41.36
C CYS A 291 -14.11 -10.54 40.43
N GLY A 292 -14.52 -10.20 39.22
CA GLY A 292 -13.62 -9.88 38.12
C GLY A 292 -13.32 -8.39 37.93
N LEU A 293 -12.24 -8.14 37.20
CA LEU A 293 -12.17 -7.03 36.25
C LEU A 293 -12.64 -7.58 34.90
N ILE A 294 -13.96 -7.54 34.66
CA ILE A 294 -14.51 -7.81 33.33
C ILE A 294 -14.63 -6.47 32.61
N TYR A 295 -13.80 -6.27 31.60
CA TYR A 295 -14.05 -5.24 30.59
C TYR A 295 -15.19 -5.71 29.68
N HIS A 296 -16.07 -4.78 29.30
CA HIS A 296 -17.35 -5.01 28.61
C HIS A 296 -18.45 -5.72 29.44
N GLY A 297 -19.39 -4.91 29.94
CA GLY A 297 -20.75 -5.35 30.27
C GLY A 297 -20.95 -5.88 31.70
N ARG A 298 -21.33 -4.95 32.59
CA ARG A 298 -21.82 -5.17 33.98
C ARG A 298 -20.76 -5.46 35.05
N VAL A 299 -20.47 -4.38 35.79
CA VAL A 299 -20.13 -4.38 37.22
C VAL A 299 -18.91 -5.22 37.65
N GLY A 300 -17.72 -4.64 37.46
CA GLY A 300 -16.50 -5.11 38.11
C GLY A 300 -16.51 -4.91 39.63
N LYS A 301 -15.54 -5.54 40.31
CA LYS A 301 -15.33 -5.68 41.78
C LYS A 301 -15.73 -4.54 42.72
N PHE A 302 -15.74 -3.29 42.28
CA PHE A 302 -15.92 -2.08 43.09
C PHE A 302 -17.24 -2.02 43.90
N THR A 303 -18.25 -2.81 43.51
CA THR A 303 -19.56 -2.84 44.20
C THR A 303 -19.65 -3.85 45.34
N ARG A 304 -18.82 -4.90 45.42
CA ARG A 304 -19.01 -5.95 46.44
C ARG A 304 -18.65 -5.48 47.85
N GLU A 305 -17.64 -4.62 47.98
CA GLU A 305 -17.29 -3.99 49.26
C GLU A 305 -18.33 -2.93 49.69
N ARG A 306 -19.01 -2.28 48.74
CA ARG A 306 -20.12 -1.34 49.02
C ARG A 306 -21.47 -2.00 49.27
N LEU A 307 -21.71 -3.22 48.79
CA LEU A 307 -22.97 -3.95 49.01
C LEU A 307 -23.02 -4.69 50.35
N ASN A 308 -21.87 -5.01 50.95
CA ASN A 308 -21.78 -5.66 52.26
C ASN A 308 -21.39 -4.70 53.40
N ALA A 309 -21.17 -3.41 53.10
CA ALA A 309 -21.07 -2.40 54.14
C ALA A 309 -22.47 -2.16 54.74
N PRO A 310 -22.67 -2.26 56.06
CA PRO A 310 -23.91 -1.83 56.67
C PRO A 310 -24.10 -0.34 56.37
N VAL A 311 -25.29 0.04 55.90
CA VAL A 311 -25.63 1.44 55.68
C VAL A 311 -25.59 2.15 57.02
N GLN A 312 -24.50 2.86 57.30
CA GLN A 312 -24.46 3.82 58.39
C GLN A 312 -25.32 5.01 58.00
N ASP A 313 -26.28 5.34 58.88
CA ASP A 313 -27.02 6.59 58.81
C ASP A 313 -26.04 7.77 58.82
N VAL A 314 -25.89 8.40 57.66
CA VAL A 314 -25.40 9.77 57.56
C VAL A 314 -26.53 10.62 57.01
N ALA A 315 -27.49 10.88 57.90
CA ALA A 315 -28.46 11.93 57.71
C ALA A 315 -27.74 13.29 57.59
N SER A 316 -28.38 14.23 56.91
CA SER A 316 -28.02 15.66 56.85
C SER A 316 -26.77 16.02 56.02
N ALA A 317 -26.99 16.39 54.75
CA ALA A 317 -26.53 17.70 54.23
C ALA A 317 -27.07 18.01 52.82
N MET A 318 -27.73 19.16 52.71
CA MET A 318 -27.72 20.07 51.55
C MET A 318 -28.32 19.59 50.21
N ASN A 319 -29.59 19.96 50.01
CA ASN A 319 -30.02 20.49 48.71
C ASN A 319 -29.36 21.87 48.50
N ILE A 320 -28.71 22.05 47.35
CA ILE A 320 -28.78 23.24 46.48
C ILE A 320 -28.85 22.71 45.04
#